data_AF-A0A4Q7MXB4-F1
#
_entry.id   AF-A0A4Q7MXB4-F1
#
_cell.length_a   1.000
_cell.length_b   1.000
_cell.length_c   1.000
_cell.angle_alpha   90.00
_cell.angle_beta   90.00
_cell.angle_gamma   90.00
#
_symmetry.space_group_name_H-M   'P 1'
#
loop_
_entity.id
_entity.type
_entity.pdbx_description
1 polymer ?
#
loop_
_entity_poly.entity_id
_entity_poly.type
_entity_poly.pdbx_seq_one_letter_code
_entity_poly.pdbx_strand_id
1 'polypeptide(L)'
;MKLRTTAPFLAITLAFVAQNASAFNINDRALNAFVLDNAIYKGSFTYNSVPYTPGPSTTFNLADPSLKNTTTRITGTHTEGSTTYNAVYRVHSLTHSSVVGNILQGGADRSFVKEAVGVQTTTTSVLPTGSNKFEYTGKAFNHIVAGDGDFFYEIRQDGAGWVGEGSVANITGNRPGVGSFNIQGDLQAAAISAAGGKLSVSGVATLTELNGGTSLDATGLANSTYTLGIFGPNAEEVAGQLGGTELVDKLNGYALIGER
;
A
#
# COMPACT_ATOMS: atom_id res chain seq x y z
N MET A 1 -5.30 51.36 48.96
CA MET A 1 -5.70 51.14 47.55
C MET A 1 -4.50 50.58 46.79
N LYS A 2 -4.43 49.25 46.61
CA LYS A 2 -3.40 48.57 45.81
C LYS A 2 -4.14 47.72 44.77
N LEU A 3 -4.18 48.17 43.52
CA LEU A 3 -4.68 47.35 42.41
C LEU A 3 -3.59 46.33 42.04
N ARG A 4 -3.93 45.04 42.13
CA ARG A 4 -3.13 43.96 41.52
C ARG A 4 -3.71 43.68 40.14
N THR A 5 -2.92 43.96 39.11
CA THR A 5 -3.18 43.58 37.72
C THR A 5 -2.83 42.11 37.53
N THR A 6 -3.85 41.28 37.29
CA THR A 6 -3.69 39.90 36.81
C THR A 6 -3.63 39.92 35.29
N ALA A 7 -2.49 39.53 34.72
CA ALA A 7 -2.35 39.28 33.29
C ALA A 7 -3.01 37.93 32.96
N PRO A 8 -3.83 37.82 31.89
CA PRO A 8 -4.32 36.53 31.44
C PRO A 8 -3.20 35.77 30.71
N PHE A 9 -2.90 34.56 31.19
CA PHE A 9 -2.16 33.55 30.43
C PHE A 9 -3.00 33.17 29.21
N LEU A 10 -2.54 33.55 28.03
CA LEU A 10 -3.10 33.10 26.76
C LEU A 10 -2.59 31.66 26.53
N ALA A 11 -3.42 30.67 26.86
CA ALA A 11 -3.16 29.28 26.48
C ALA A 11 -3.40 29.13 24.98
N ILE A 12 -2.33 29.09 24.20
CA ILE A 12 -2.39 28.70 22.78
C ILE A 12 -2.55 27.18 22.76
N THR A 13 -3.78 26.71 22.62
CA THR A 13 -4.07 25.34 22.23
C THR A 13 -3.61 25.16 20.78
N LEU A 14 -2.43 24.55 20.57
CA LEU A 14 -2.10 23.96 19.27
C LEU A 14 -3.09 22.82 19.03
N ALA A 15 -4.14 23.11 18.26
CA ALA A 15 -4.93 22.07 17.62
C ALA A 15 -4.03 21.40 16.57
N PHE A 16 -3.36 20.31 16.95
CA PHE A 16 -2.89 19.35 15.97
C PHE A 16 -4.14 18.79 15.29
N VAL A 17 -4.43 19.29 14.09
CA VAL A 17 -5.38 18.63 13.20
C VAL A 17 -4.72 17.31 12.83
N ALA A 18 -5.15 16.23 13.47
CA ALA A 18 -4.83 14.88 13.01
C ALA A 18 -5.39 14.77 11.58
N GLN A 19 -4.53 14.90 10.58
CA GLN A 19 -4.90 14.61 9.21
C GLN A 19 -5.18 13.12 9.15
N ASN A 20 -6.43 12.77 8.81
CA ASN A 20 -6.81 11.39 8.58
C ASN A 20 -5.91 10.85 7.47
N ALA A 21 -5.15 9.79 7.76
CA ALA A 21 -4.46 9.02 6.72
C ALA A 21 -5.49 8.68 5.64
N SER A 22 -5.16 8.93 4.36
CA SER A 22 -6.02 8.52 3.25
C SER A 22 -6.22 7.01 3.34
N ALA A 23 -7.47 6.55 3.43
CA ALA A 23 -7.76 5.13 3.38
C ALA A 23 -7.28 4.55 2.04
N PHE A 24 -6.76 3.32 2.07
CA PHE A 24 -6.39 2.60 0.86
C PHE A 24 -7.59 2.44 -0.07
N ASN A 25 -7.36 2.54 -1.37
CA ASN A 25 -8.38 2.40 -2.39
C ASN A 25 -7.95 1.46 -3.53
N ILE A 26 -8.91 0.74 -4.11
CA ILE A 26 -8.73 0.07 -5.40
C ILE A 26 -9.34 0.98 -6.46
N ASN A 27 -8.51 1.46 -7.39
CA ASN A 27 -8.87 2.47 -8.38
C ASN A 27 -8.98 1.82 -9.77
N ASP A 28 -10.22 1.57 -10.21
CA ASP A 28 -10.53 1.07 -11.55
C ASP A 28 -10.25 2.14 -12.60
N ARG A 29 -9.01 2.16 -13.11
CA ARG A 29 -8.55 3.14 -14.07
C ARG A 29 -7.40 2.60 -14.90
N ALA A 30 -7.37 2.98 -16.18
CA ALA A 30 -6.20 2.73 -17.02
C ALA A 30 -4.94 3.37 -16.41
N LEU A 31 -3.83 2.61 -16.40
CA LEU A 31 -2.55 3.02 -15.81
C LEU A 31 -1.99 4.33 -16.39
N ASN A 32 -2.24 4.60 -17.68
CA ASN A 32 -1.82 5.83 -18.35
C ASN A 32 -2.70 7.05 -18.05
N ALA A 33 -3.83 6.86 -17.38
CA ALA A 33 -4.75 7.92 -16.97
C ALA A 33 -4.73 8.17 -15.45
N PHE A 34 -3.80 7.53 -14.72
CA PHE A 34 -3.65 7.72 -13.28
C PHE A 34 -3.39 9.19 -12.93
N VAL A 35 -4.15 9.69 -11.94
CA VAL A 35 -4.05 11.08 -11.47
C VAL A 35 -3.46 11.06 -10.07
N LEU A 36 -2.37 11.79 -9.91
CA LEU A 36 -1.70 12.01 -8.63
C LEU A 36 -2.47 13.06 -7.82
N ASP A 37 -3.58 12.67 -7.21
CA ASP A 37 -4.46 13.59 -6.47
C ASP A 37 -3.82 14.10 -5.15
N ASN A 38 -3.89 15.40 -4.88
CA ASN A 38 -3.35 16.00 -3.65
C ASN A 38 -4.17 15.71 -2.39
N ALA A 39 -5.38 15.16 -2.55
CA ALA A 39 -6.17 14.60 -1.46
C ALA A 39 -5.57 13.29 -0.93
N ILE A 40 -4.85 12.54 -1.79
CA ILE A 40 -4.29 11.21 -1.48
C ILE A 40 -2.77 11.29 -1.28
N TYR A 41 -2.09 12.03 -2.15
CA TYR A 41 -0.63 12.05 -2.25
C TYR A 41 -0.04 13.38 -1.78
N LYS A 42 1.10 13.29 -1.10
CA LYS A 42 1.85 14.44 -0.61
C LYS A 42 3.29 14.45 -1.12
N GLY A 43 3.71 15.63 -1.53
CA GLY A 43 5.08 15.94 -1.93
C GLY A 43 5.27 15.99 -3.44
N SER A 44 6.09 16.93 -3.89
CA SER A 44 6.46 17.03 -5.31
C SER A 44 7.75 16.27 -5.57
N PHE A 45 7.87 15.64 -6.73
CA PHE A 45 9.05 14.89 -7.14
C PHE A 45 9.37 15.12 -8.61
N THR A 46 10.56 14.69 -9.04
CA THR A 46 10.92 14.66 -10.46
C THR A 46 11.13 13.20 -10.88
N TYR A 47 10.53 12.79 -11.98
CA TYR A 47 10.73 11.47 -12.58
C TYR A 47 10.99 11.62 -14.08
N ASN A 48 12.03 10.99 -14.60
CA ASN A 48 12.46 11.14 -16.00
C ASN A 48 12.60 12.61 -16.44
N SER A 49 13.15 13.46 -15.56
CA SER A 49 13.30 14.92 -15.75
C SER A 49 11.99 15.72 -15.82
N VAL A 50 10.84 15.09 -15.55
CA VAL A 50 9.54 15.76 -15.49
C VAL A 50 9.15 16.00 -14.02
N PRO A 51 8.85 17.25 -13.62
CA PRO A 51 8.36 17.53 -12.28
C PRO A 51 6.87 17.15 -12.16
N TYR A 52 6.53 16.52 -11.04
CA TYR A 52 5.18 16.15 -10.66
C TYR A 52 4.85 16.78 -9.31
N THR A 53 3.75 17.51 -9.26
CA THR A 53 3.14 18.02 -8.03
C THR A 53 1.73 17.47 -7.95
N PRO A 54 1.37 16.75 -6.86
CA PRO A 54 0.01 16.24 -6.70
C PRO A 54 -1.04 17.33 -6.92
N GLY A 55 -2.10 16.99 -7.66
CA GLY A 55 -3.18 17.90 -8.03
C GLY A 55 -4.26 17.21 -8.86
N PRO A 56 -5.44 17.81 -8.97
CA PRO A 56 -6.63 17.18 -9.56
C PRO A 56 -6.49 16.85 -11.06
N SER A 57 -5.48 17.39 -11.74
CA SER A 57 -5.19 17.18 -13.16
C SER A 57 -3.76 16.71 -13.41
N THR A 58 -3.02 16.32 -12.38
CA THR A 58 -1.63 15.86 -12.54
C THR A 58 -1.63 14.39 -12.92
N THR A 59 -1.51 14.09 -14.21
CA THR A 59 -1.40 12.71 -14.69
C THR A 59 0.03 12.20 -14.51
N PHE A 60 0.18 11.02 -13.91
CA PHE A 60 1.46 10.30 -13.85
C PHE A 60 1.27 8.95 -14.54
N ASN A 61 2.00 8.72 -15.64
CA ASN A 61 1.80 7.53 -16.47
C ASN A 61 2.40 6.29 -15.79
N LEU A 62 1.56 5.49 -15.11
CA LEU A 62 1.98 4.24 -14.48
C LEU A 62 2.29 3.13 -15.48
N ALA A 63 1.93 3.30 -16.76
CA ALA A 63 2.28 2.39 -17.86
C ALA A 63 3.59 2.77 -18.57
N ASP A 64 4.38 3.70 -18.01
CA ASP A 64 5.72 3.98 -18.53
C ASP A 64 6.56 2.69 -18.55
N PRO A 65 7.16 2.29 -19.69
CA PRO A 65 8.02 1.12 -19.77
C PRO A 65 9.14 1.08 -18.72
N SER A 66 9.64 2.22 -18.24
CA SER A 66 10.67 2.24 -17.19
C SER A 66 10.16 1.88 -15.79
N LEU A 67 8.83 1.83 -15.59
CA LEU A 67 8.20 1.36 -14.35
C LEU A 67 7.84 -0.12 -14.40
N LYS A 68 7.71 -0.71 -15.60
CA LYS A 68 7.22 -2.09 -15.77
C LYS A 68 8.10 -3.11 -15.06
N ASN A 69 7.47 -3.94 -14.23
CA ASN A 69 8.06 -5.02 -13.43
C ASN A 69 9.21 -4.53 -12.52
N THR A 70 9.18 -3.26 -12.12
CA THR A 70 10.17 -2.67 -11.21
C THR A 70 9.50 -2.04 -10.00
N THR A 71 10.08 -2.23 -8.82
CA THR A 71 9.72 -1.42 -7.65
C THR A 71 10.54 -0.14 -7.64
N THR A 72 10.00 0.92 -8.22
CA THR A 72 10.66 2.22 -8.31
C THR A 72 10.46 3.03 -7.03
N ARG A 73 11.55 3.51 -6.43
CA ARG A 73 11.52 4.47 -5.32
C ARG A 73 11.81 5.87 -5.83
N ILE A 74 10.94 6.82 -5.53
CA ILE A 74 11.08 8.22 -5.92
C ILE A 74 11.04 9.08 -4.66
N THR A 75 12.00 10.00 -4.52
CA THR A 75 12.03 10.94 -3.41
C THR A 75 11.64 12.33 -3.87
N GLY A 76 10.86 13.02 -3.04
CA GLY A 76 10.40 14.37 -3.25
C GLY A 76 10.39 15.15 -1.94
N THR A 77 9.80 16.33 -1.99
CA THR A 77 9.69 17.21 -0.82
C THR A 77 8.24 17.68 -0.65
N HIS A 78 7.83 17.80 0.61
CA HIS A 78 6.56 18.39 0.99
C HIS A 78 6.80 19.41 2.10
N THR A 79 6.25 20.62 1.96
CA THR A 79 6.35 21.64 3.01
C THR A 79 4.98 21.89 3.59
N GLU A 80 4.86 21.75 4.91
CA GLU A 80 3.68 22.07 5.68
C GLU A 80 4.07 23.09 6.76
N GLY A 81 3.50 24.30 6.66
CA GLY A 81 3.93 25.43 7.48
C GLY A 81 5.41 25.74 7.29
N SER A 82 6.19 25.68 8.37
CA SER A 82 7.64 25.90 8.36
C SER A 82 8.47 24.60 8.27
N THR A 83 7.82 23.44 8.23
CA THR A 83 8.50 22.14 8.24
C THR A 83 8.52 21.53 6.85
N THR A 84 9.69 21.11 6.41
CA THR A 84 9.86 20.37 5.15
C THR A 84 10.10 18.89 5.47
N TYR A 85 9.29 18.04 4.88
CA TYR A 85 9.33 16.60 4.98
C TYR A 85 9.89 15.99 3.69
N ASN A 86 10.63 14.88 3.83
CA ASN A 86 10.96 14.03 2.70
C ASN A 86 9.71 13.23 2.32
N ALA A 87 9.20 13.43 1.11
CA ALA A 87 8.17 12.58 0.55
C ALA A 87 8.82 11.39 -0.12
N VAL A 88 8.38 10.18 0.22
CA VAL A 88 8.85 8.94 -0.40
C VAL A 88 7.68 8.31 -1.12
N TYR A 89 7.85 8.15 -2.43
CA TYR A 89 6.96 7.37 -3.28
C TYR A 89 7.61 6.04 -3.60
N ARG A 90 6.77 5.02 -3.70
CA ARG A 90 7.15 3.71 -4.22
C ARG A 90 6.05 3.27 -5.18
N VAL A 91 6.45 2.85 -6.36
CA VAL A 91 5.56 2.40 -7.42
C VAL A 91 6.05 1.05 -7.89
N HIS A 92 5.16 0.08 -7.99
CA HIS A 92 5.41 -1.15 -8.74
C HIS A 92 4.31 -1.31 -9.76
N SER A 93 4.67 -1.36 -11.05
CA SER A 93 3.71 -1.50 -12.14
C SER A 93 3.93 -2.81 -12.88
N LEU A 94 2.86 -3.55 -13.11
CA LEU A 94 2.79 -4.69 -14.00
C LEU A 94 2.10 -4.24 -15.31
N THR A 95 1.56 -5.17 -16.09
CA THR A 95 0.92 -4.87 -17.38
C THR A 95 -0.49 -4.29 -17.20
N HIS A 96 -1.26 -4.76 -16.22
CA HIS A 96 -2.66 -4.39 -16.01
C HIS A 96 -2.91 -3.63 -14.70
N SER A 97 -1.95 -3.66 -13.78
CA SER A 97 -2.07 -3.12 -12.44
C SER A 97 -0.79 -2.40 -11.98
N SER A 98 -0.94 -1.54 -11.00
CA SER A 98 0.15 -0.87 -10.30
C SER A 98 -0.24 -0.63 -8.86
N VAL A 99 0.71 -0.68 -7.93
CA VAL A 99 0.50 -0.19 -6.57
C VAL A 99 1.36 1.04 -6.34
N VAL A 100 0.71 2.10 -5.87
CA VAL A 100 1.35 3.38 -5.54
C VAL A 100 1.26 3.59 -4.03
N GLY A 101 2.43 3.68 -3.40
CA GLY A 101 2.57 4.10 -2.01
C GLY A 101 3.24 5.47 -1.89
N ASN A 102 2.85 6.21 -0.85
CA ASN A 102 3.42 7.50 -0.51
C ASN A 102 3.46 7.68 1.01
N ILE A 103 4.56 8.21 1.52
CA ILE A 103 4.67 8.59 2.93
C ILE A 103 5.53 9.84 3.08
N LEU A 104 5.23 10.65 4.09
CA LEU A 104 6.11 11.72 4.54
C LEU A 104 6.98 11.19 5.68
N GLN A 105 8.29 11.07 5.46
CA GLN A 105 9.20 10.63 6.52
C GLN A 105 9.19 11.62 7.69
N GLY A 106 8.87 11.13 8.88
CA GLY A 106 8.69 11.97 10.08
C GLY A 106 7.37 12.74 10.12
N GLY A 107 6.47 12.53 9.15
CA GLY A 107 5.11 13.07 9.15
C GLY A 107 4.13 12.25 9.99
N ALA A 108 2.91 12.76 10.14
CA ALA A 108 1.84 12.11 10.90
C ALA A 108 1.15 10.97 10.14
N ASP A 109 1.26 10.94 8.80
CA ASP A 109 0.64 9.91 7.97
C ASP A 109 1.40 8.58 8.12
N ARG A 110 0.69 7.59 8.64
CA ARG A 110 1.22 6.26 8.92
C ARG A 110 0.83 5.22 7.88
N SER A 111 -0.02 5.52 6.89
CA SER A 111 -0.40 4.52 5.89
C SER A 111 0.38 4.75 4.61
N PHE A 112 1.34 3.88 4.33
CA PHE A 112 2.19 4.00 3.14
C PHE A 112 1.43 3.64 1.85
N VAL A 113 0.67 2.54 1.84
CA VAL A 113 -0.04 2.09 0.62
C VAL A 113 -1.26 2.98 0.39
N LYS A 114 -1.36 3.57 -0.79
CA LYS A 114 -2.46 4.50 -1.11
C LYS A 114 -3.46 3.86 -2.06
N GLU A 115 -2.98 3.39 -3.20
CA GLU A 115 -3.88 2.87 -4.24
C GLU A 115 -3.28 1.66 -4.96
N ALA A 116 -4.14 0.68 -5.26
CA ALA A 116 -3.93 -0.26 -6.35
C ALA A 116 -4.73 0.23 -7.55
N VAL A 117 -4.06 0.48 -8.67
CA VAL A 117 -4.60 1.12 -9.86
C VAL A 117 -4.54 0.14 -11.02
N GLY A 118 -5.58 0.06 -11.82
CA GLY A 118 -5.60 -0.78 -13.00
C GLY A 118 -7.01 -0.99 -13.51
N VAL A 119 -7.16 -1.63 -14.67
CA VAL A 119 -8.48 -2.03 -15.16
C VAL A 119 -8.87 -3.32 -14.43
N GLN A 120 -9.79 -3.20 -13.48
CA GLN A 120 -10.23 -4.33 -12.66
C GLN A 120 -11.01 -5.34 -13.50
N THR A 121 -10.69 -6.62 -13.31
CA THR A 121 -11.45 -7.75 -13.83
C THR A 121 -12.88 -7.67 -13.33
N THR A 122 -13.83 -7.93 -14.23
CA THR A 122 -15.26 -7.89 -13.94
C THR A 122 -15.84 -9.30 -13.84
N THR A 123 -17.00 -9.45 -13.21
CA THR A 123 -17.74 -10.73 -13.21
C THR A 123 -18.13 -11.23 -14.60
N THR A 124 -18.15 -10.33 -15.60
CA THR A 124 -18.42 -10.66 -17.00
C THR A 124 -17.15 -10.95 -17.80
N SER A 125 -15.98 -10.50 -17.33
CA SER A 125 -14.68 -11.00 -17.80
C SER A 125 -14.41 -12.28 -17.03
N VAL A 126 -14.93 -13.35 -17.61
CA VAL A 126 -14.95 -14.69 -17.08
C VAL A 126 -13.55 -15.04 -16.55
N LEU A 127 -13.43 -15.35 -15.24
CA LEU A 127 -12.29 -16.12 -14.76
C LEU A 127 -12.18 -17.34 -15.68
N PRO A 128 -11.08 -17.51 -16.45
CA PRO A 128 -11.04 -18.36 -17.63
C PRO A 128 -11.78 -19.70 -17.48
N THR A 129 -12.80 -19.93 -18.32
CA THR A 129 -13.53 -21.20 -18.35
C THR A 129 -12.57 -22.34 -18.65
N GLY A 130 -12.37 -23.24 -17.69
CA GLY A 130 -11.47 -24.40 -17.82
C GLY A 130 -10.31 -24.42 -16.83
N SER A 131 -10.02 -23.29 -16.17
CA SER A 131 -9.10 -23.24 -15.03
C SER A 131 -9.92 -23.23 -13.75
N ASN A 132 -9.61 -24.11 -12.80
CA ASN A 132 -10.17 -24.10 -11.44
C ASN A 132 -9.25 -23.40 -10.43
N LYS A 133 -8.11 -22.88 -10.91
CA LYS A 133 -7.04 -22.31 -10.10
C LYS A 133 -6.18 -21.33 -10.91
N PHE A 134 -5.76 -20.25 -10.27
CA PHE A 134 -4.82 -19.25 -10.74
C PHE A 134 -3.80 -18.97 -9.64
N GLU A 135 -2.52 -19.00 -9.98
CA GLU A 135 -1.42 -18.71 -9.06
C GLU A 135 -0.74 -17.41 -9.50
N TYR A 136 -0.44 -16.55 -8.55
CA TYR A 136 0.19 -15.25 -8.76
C TYR A 136 1.46 -15.20 -7.91
N THR A 137 2.55 -14.73 -8.52
CA THR A 137 3.82 -14.49 -7.83
C THR A 137 4.22 -13.04 -7.99
N GLY A 138 4.84 -12.47 -6.97
CA GLY A 138 5.28 -11.09 -7.04
C GLY A 138 5.92 -10.59 -5.76
N LYS A 139 5.61 -9.35 -5.40
CA LYS A 139 6.34 -8.61 -4.38
C LYS A 139 5.44 -8.04 -3.28
N ALA A 140 6.00 -8.05 -2.08
CA ALA A 140 5.51 -7.31 -0.93
C ALA A 140 6.51 -6.19 -0.60
N PHE A 141 6.12 -4.93 -0.67
CA PHE A 141 7.07 -3.82 -0.53
C PHE A 141 6.52 -2.65 0.26
N ASN A 142 7.40 -1.86 0.87
CA ASN A 142 7.03 -0.58 1.48
C ASN A 142 8.08 0.51 1.25
N HIS A 143 7.99 1.61 2.00
CA HIS A 143 8.92 2.74 1.91
C HIS A 143 10.28 2.49 2.59
N ILE A 144 10.40 1.46 3.45
CA ILE A 144 11.62 1.14 4.19
C ILE A 144 12.67 0.66 3.17
N VAL A 145 13.86 1.26 3.24
CA VAL A 145 14.97 0.90 2.34
C VAL A 145 15.57 -0.41 2.83
N ALA A 146 15.02 -1.52 2.33
CA ALA A 146 15.40 -2.88 2.67
C ALA A 146 14.97 -3.86 1.56
N GLY A 147 15.00 -5.16 1.85
CA GLY A 147 14.57 -6.19 0.90
C GLY A 147 13.05 -6.23 0.78
N ASP A 148 12.55 -5.96 -0.43
CA ASP A 148 11.19 -6.29 -0.82
C ASP A 148 10.97 -7.80 -0.61
N GLY A 149 9.86 -8.14 0.04
CA GLY A 149 9.47 -9.52 0.25
C GLY A 149 8.86 -10.15 -0.98
N ASP A 150 8.69 -11.46 -0.88
CA ASP A 150 8.01 -12.28 -1.86
C ASP A 150 6.52 -12.38 -1.50
N PHE A 151 5.69 -12.34 -2.52
CA PHE A 151 4.24 -12.47 -2.41
C PHE A 151 3.78 -13.61 -3.31
N PHE A 152 2.99 -14.51 -2.74
CA PHE A 152 2.29 -15.57 -3.46
C PHE A 152 0.79 -15.46 -3.17
N TYR A 153 -0.03 -15.64 -4.19
CA TYR A 153 -1.47 -15.71 -4.03
C TYR A 153 -2.05 -16.76 -4.96
N GLU A 154 -3.10 -17.43 -4.50
CA GLU A 154 -3.86 -18.40 -5.27
C GLU A 154 -5.32 -17.98 -5.25
N ILE A 155 -5.97 -18.00 -6.41
CA ILE A 155 -7.42 -17.93 -6.53
C ILE A 155 -7.89 -19.26 -7.09
N ARG A 156 -8.73 -19.97 -6.34
CA ARG A 156 -9.28 -21.27 -6.74
C ARG A 156 -10.78 -21.34 -6.57
N GLN A 157 -11.39 -22.22 -7.35
CA GLN A 157 -12.82 -22.49 -7.26
C GLN A 157 -13.11 -23.28 -5.98
N ASP A 158 -14.15 -22.85 -5.25
CA ASP A 158 -14.69 -23.55 -4.09
C ASP A 158 -16.21 -23.62 -4.21
N GLY A 159 -16.71 -24.80 -4.57
CA GLY A 159 -18.11 -25.00 -4.97
C GLY A 159 -18.51 -24.11 -6.15
N ALA A 160 -19.53 -23.27 -5.95
CA ALA A 160 -20.02 -22.33 -6.94
C ALA A 160 -19.29 -20.97 -6.92
N GLY A 161 -18.41 -20.75 -5.94
CA GLY A 161 -17.69 -19.50 -5.73
C GLY A 161 -16.19 -19.63 -5.98
N TRP A 162 -15.50 -18.53 -5.69
CA TRP A 162 -14.04 -18.45 -5.73
C TRP A 162 -13.53 -18.01 -4.38
N VAL A 163 -12.42 -18.61 -3.96
CA VAL A 163 -11.70 -18.24 -2.74
C VAL A 163 -10.27 -17.88 -3.12
N GLY A 164 -9.71 -16.91 -2.40
CA GLY A 164 -8.33 -16.51 -2.53
C GLY A 164 -7.57 -16.70 -1.22
N GLU A 165 -6.36 -17.25 -1.28
CA GLU A 165 -5.45 -17.44 -0.16
C GLU A 165 -4.00 -17.25 -0.63
N GLY A 166 -3.05 -17.05 0.28
CA GLY A 166 -1.67 -16.82 -0.13
C GLY A 166 -0.70 -16.67 1.03
N SER A 167 0.47 -16.11 0.73
CA SER A 167 1.51 -15.89 1.72
C SER A 167 2.42 -14.73 1.34
N VAL A 168 3.09 -14.21 2.36
CA VAL A 168 4.23 -13.30 2.20
C VAL A 168 5.43 -13.85 2.95
N ALA A 169 6.61 -13.63 2.39
CA ALA A 169 7.86 -14.05 2.99
C ALA A 169 8.98 -13.06 2.71
N ASN A 170 10.08 -13.16 3.47
CA ASN A 170 11.32 -12.41 3.22
C ASN A 170 11.14 -10.88 3.20
N ILE A 171 10.09 -10.36 3.84
CA ILE A 171 9.92 -8.92 4.03
C ILE A 171 10.92 -8.49 5.09
N THR A 172 12.01 -7.86 4.68
CA THR A 172 13.08 -7.49 5.61
C THR A 172 13.16 -5.98 5.80
N GLY A 173 13.74 -5.57 6.92
CA GLY A 173 14.08 -4.17 7.12
C GLY A 173 14.76 -3.88 8.43
N ASN A 174 14.96 -2.60 8.69
CA ASN A 174 15.60 -2.11 9.91
C ASN A 174 14.85 -0.88 10.42
N ARG A 175 14.37 -0.95 11.66
CA ARG A 175 13.71 0.16 12.36
C ARG A 175 14.75 0.91 13.18
N PRO A 176 14.93 2.24 12.99
CA PRO A 176 15.82 3.04 13.81
C PRO A 176 15.49 2.88 15.31
N GLY A 177 16.49 2.58 16.14
CA GLY A 177 16.34 2.41 17.58
C GLY A 177 15.72 1.08 18.05
N VAL A 178 15.24 0.22 17.12
CA VAL A 178 14.71 -1.11 17.44
C VAL A 178 15.59 -2.22 16.87
N GLY A 179 16.02 -2.10 15.61
CA GLY A 179 16.87 -3.08 14.93
C GLY A 179 16.22 -3.73 13.72
N SER A 180 16.85 -4.79 13.22
CA SER A 180 16.41 -5.52 12.04
C SER A 180 15.17 -6.37 12.31
N PHE A 181 14.36 -6.56 11.28
CA PHE A 181 13.18 -7.42 11.31
C PHE A 181 13.06 -8.24 10.02
N ASN A 182 12.37 -9.37 10.12
CA ASN A 182 11.88 -10.15 8.99
C ASN A 182 10.40 -10.48 9.23
N ILE A 183 9.55 -10.30 8.24
CA ILE A 183 8.11 -10.62 8.29
C ILE A 183 7.77 -11.71 7.28
N GLN A 184 6.97 -12.64 7.76
CA GLN A 184 6.41 -13.73 6.97
C GLN A 184 5.06 -14.14 7.53
N GLY A 185 4.24 -14.79 6.71
CA GLY A 185 2.98 -15.35 7.16
C GLY A 185 2.01 -15.63 6.03
N ASP A 186 0.80 -16.02 6.44
CA ASP A 186 -0.24 -16.49 5.55
C ASP A 186 -1.35 -15.46 5.40
N LEU A 187 -1.85 -15.31 4.18
CA LEU A 187 -3.09 -14.62 3.86
C LEU A 187 -4.20 -15.66 3.89
N GLN A 188 -5.05 -15.60 4.92
CA GLN A 188 -6.08 -16.61 5.13
C GLN A 188 -7.10 -16.60 3.99
N ALA A 189 -7.67 -17.77 3.70
CA ALA A 189 -8.70 -17.93 2.67
C ALA A 189 -9.87 -16.96 2.87
N ALA A 190 -10.20 -16.21 1.82
CA ALA A 190 -11.34 -15.31 1.80
C ALA A 190 -12.09 -15.42 0.46
N ALA A 191 -13.41 -15.24 0.50
CA ALA A 191 -14.23 -15.29 -0.70
C ALA A 191 -13.92 -14.12 -1.64
N ILE A 192 -13.83 -14.40 -2.94
CA ILE A 192 -13.79 -13.36 -3.95
C ILE A 192 -15.16 -12.70 -4.04
N SER A 193 -15.18 -11.38 -3.92
CA SER A 193 -16.37 -10.53 -3.96
C SER A 193 -16.44 -9.76 -5.28
N ALA A 194 -17.64 -9.35 -5.65
CA ALA A 194 -17.92 -8.60 -6.87
C ALA A 194 -18.71 -7.32 -6.59
N ALA A 195 -18.05 -6.31 -6.01
CA ALA A 195 -18.69 -5.03 -5.76
C ALA A 195 -18.75 -4.20 -7.06
N GLY A 196 -19.95 -3.73 -7.44
CA GLY A 196 -20.13 -2.99 -8.69
C GLY A 196 -19.73 -3.78 -9.94
N GLY A 197 -19.73 -5.12 -9.86
CA GLY A 197 -19.28 -6.00 -10.93
C GLY A 197 -17.76 -6.13 -11.07
N LYS A 198 -16.96 -5.57 -10.15
CA LYS A 198 -15.50 -5.65 -10.12
C LYS A 198 -15.00 -6.62 -9.06
N LEU A 199 -14.03 -7.44 -9.41
CA LEU A 199 -13.53 -8.51 -8.55
C LEU A 199 -12.50 -7.99 -7.54
N SER A 200 -12.68 -8.36 -6.27
CA SER A 200 -11.77 -8.04 -5.17
C SER A 200 -11.89 -9.04 -4.03
N VAL A 201 -10.90 -9.07 -3.15
CA VAL A 201 -10.88 -9.93 -1.96
C VAL A 201 -10.31 -9.15 -0.78
N SER A 202 -10.93 -9.33 0.38
CA SER A 202 -10.44 -8.81 1.66
C SER A 202 -10.50 -9.91 2.70
N GLY A 203 -9.41 -10.07 3.45
CA GLY A 203 -9.28 -11.15 4.43
C GLY A 203 -8.36 -10.80 5.58
N VAL A 204 -8.19 -11.79 6.46
CA VAL A 204 -7.28 -11.71 7.61
C VAL A 204 -5.92 -12.31 7.20
N ALA A 205 -4.85 -11.78 7.76
CA ALA A 205 -3.51 -12.34 7.65
C ALA A 205 -3.00 -12.79 9.02
N THR A 206 -2.25 -13.89 9.04
CA THR A 206 -1.49 -14.34 10.21
C THR A 206 -0.03 -14.04 9.93
N LEU A 207 0.49 -12.95 10.49
CA LEU A 207 1.86 -12.52 10.26
C LEU A 207 2.72 -12.71 11.51
N THR A 208 3.97 -13.07 11.30
CA THR A 208 5.00 -13.16 12.33
C THR A 208 6.13 -12.19 11.99
N GLU A 209 6.53 -11.39 12.96
CA GLU A 209 7.72 -10.55 12.94
C GLU A 209 8.86 -11.25 13.71
N LEU A 210 10.00 -11.46 13.06
CA LEU A 210 11.23 -11.98 13.66
C LEU A 210 12.21 -10.83 13.88
N ASN A 211 12.43 -10.43 15.13
CA ASN A 211 13.42 -9.39 15.45
C ASN A 211 14.85 -9.97 15.44
N GLY A 212 15.80 -9.20 14.91
CA GLY A 212 17.20 -9.62 14.83
C GLY A 212 17.46 -10.82 13.91
N GLY A 213 16.46 -11.25 13.13
CA GLY A 213 16.57 -12.38 12.20
C GLY A 213 16.57 -13.77 12.85
N THR A 214 16.23 -13.90 14.14
CA THR A 214 16.20 -15.20 14.84
C THR A 214 14.76 -15.62 15.15
N SER A 215 14.46 -16.92 15.06
CA SER A 215 13.12 -17.47 15.33
C SER A 215 12.72 -17.43 16.82
N LEU A 216 13.66 -17.12 17.71
CA LEU A 216 13.46 -17.09 19.16
C LEU A 216 12.78 -15.80 19.66
N ASP A 217 12.71 -14.76 18.83
CA ASP A 217 12.04 -13.48 19.13
C ASP A 217 10.91 -13.21 18.12
N ALA A 218 10.09 -14.24 17.90
CA ALA A 218 8.93 -14.21 17.02
C ALA A 218 7.73 -13.56 17.74
N THR A 219 7.24 -12.46 17.21
CA THR A 219 6.01 -11.80 17.69
C THR A 219 4.94 -11.83 16.60
N GLY A 220 3.74 -12.31 16.91
CA GLY A 220 2.61 -12.22 16.00
C GLY A 220 2.16 -10.77 15.83
N LEU A 221 1.89 -10.34 14.59
CA LEU A 221 1.34 -9.02 14.32
C LEU A 221 -0.20 -9.09 14.34
N ALA A 222 -0.81 -8.57 15.40
CA ALA A 222 -2.23 -8.66 15.64
C ALA A 222 -3.06 -7.85 14.64
N ASN A 223 -4.27 -8.35 14.37
CA ASN A 223 -5.25 -7.70 13.50
C ASN A 223 -4.72 -7.39 12.09
N SER A 224 -3.80 -8.22 11.59
CA SER A 224 -3.29 -8.10 10.22
C SER A 224 -4.37 -8.47 9.23
N THR A 225 -4.53 -7.66 8.18
CA THR A 225 -5.56 -7.83 7.14
C THR A 225 -4.95 -7.59 5.78
N TYR A 226 -5.55 -8.15 4.74
CA TYR A 226 -5.18 -7.84 3.37
C TYR A 226 -6.40 -7.44 2.54
N THR A 227 -6.16 -6.70 1.47
CA THR A 227 -7.18 -6.36 0.46
C THR A 227 -6.52 -6.30 -0.90
N LEU A 228 -7.07 -7.00 -1.88
CA LEU A 228 -6.55 -7.11 -3.24
C LEU A 228 -7.67 -6.84 -4.25
N GLY A 229 -7.36 -6.06 -5.28
CA GLY A 229 -8.10 -6.05 -6.54
C GLY A 229 -7.55 -7.11 -7.48
N ILE A 230 -8.42 -7.62 -8.37
CA ILE A 230 -8.06 -8.52 -9.46
C ILE A 230 -8.12 -7.72 -10.75
N PHE A 231 -7.08 -7.79 -11.57
CA PHE A 231 -6.85 -6.89 -12.69
C PHE A 231 -6.57 -7.65 -13.99
N GLY A 232 -6.89 -6.98 -15.10
CA GLY A 232 -6.74 -7.51 -16.45
C GLY A 232 -7.98 -8.27 -16.96
N PRO A 233 -8.08 -8.46 -18.28
CA PRO A 233 -9.26 -9.06 -18.90
C PRO A 233 -9.48 -10.54 -18.54
N ASN A 234 -8.46 -11.25 -18.06
CA ASN A 234 -8.50 -12.67 -17.73
C ASN A 234 -7.98 -12.95 -16.30
N ALA A 235 -8.05 -11.97 -15.40
CA ALA A 235 -7.45 -12.03 -14.06
C ALA A 235 -5.96 -12.39 -14.12
N GLU A 236 -5.19 -11.63 -14.89
CA GLU A 236 -3.75 -11.82 -15.05
C GLU A 236 -2.97 -11.38 -13.82
N GLU A 237 -3.51 -10.46 -13.04
CA GLU A 237 -2.78 -9.79 -11.96
C GLU A 237 -3.64 -9.56 -10.73
N VAL A 238 -2.99 -9.51 -9.57
CA VAL A 238 -3.58 -9.10 -8.29
C VAL A 238 -2.73 -7.99 -7.67
N ALA A 239 -3.38 -6.98 -7.11
CA ALA A 239 -2.67 -5.86 -6.50
C ALA A 239 -3.47 -5.25 -5.34
N GLY A 240 -2.79 -4.78 -4.30
CA GLY A 240 -3.43 -4.18 -3.14
C GLY A 240 -2.52 -3.94 -1.96
N GLN A 241 -3.05 -4.14 -0.76
CA GLN A 241 -2.35 -3.89 0.49
C GLN A 241 -2.39 -5.07 1.46
N LEU A 242 -1.32 -5.19 2.23
CA LEU A 242 -1.23 -5.86 3.52
C LEU A 242 -1.16 -4.78 4.60
N GLY A 243 -2.15 -4.77 5.47
CA GLY A 243 -2.34 -3.76 6.51
C GLY A 243 -2.80 -4.39 7.82
N GLY A 244 -3.63 -3.65 8.55
CA GLY A 244 -4.01 -3.96 9.92
C GLY A 244 -3.37 -3.01 10.92
N THR A 245 -4.03 -2.77 12.04
CA THR A 245 -3.67 -1.69 12.97
C THR A 245 -2.21 -1.77 13.41
N GLU A 246 -1.77 -2.93 13.88
CA GLU A 246 -0.40 -3.09 14.39
C GLU A 246 0.66 -2.99 13.28
N LEU A 247 0.41 -3.58 12.11
CA LEU A 247 1.33 -3.52 10.97
C LEU A 247 1.46 -2.09 10.44
N VAL A 248 0.36 -1.34 10.36
CA VAL A 248 0.37 0.07 9.95
C VAL A 248 1.06 0.94 11.00
N ASP A 249 0.80 0.72 12.28
CA ASP A 249 1.42 1.51 13.34
C ASP A 249 2.93 1.30 13.45
N LYS A 250 3.39 0.05 13.26
CA LYS A 250 4.82 -0.29 13.37
C LYS A 250 5.60 -0.02 12.08
N LEU A 251 5.00 -0.30 10.92
CA LEU A 251 5.72 -0.45 9.64
C LEU A 251 5.01 0.17 8.44
N ASN A 252 3.92 0.90 8.69
CA ASN A 252 3.15 1.64 7.70
C ASN A 252 2.42 0.79 6.64
N GLY A 253 2.32 -0.52 6.85
CA GLY A 253 1.73 -1.46 5.89
C GLY A 253 2.64 -1.75 4.70
N TYR A 254 2.22 -2.72 3.89
CA TYR A 254 2.96 -3.20 2.72
C TYR A 254 2.05 -3.26 1.51
N ALA A 255 2.56 -2.83 0.36
CA ALA A 255 1.92 -3.06 -0.92
C ALA A 255 2.10 -4.53 -1.31
N LEU A 256 1.08 -5.13 -1.93
CA LEU A 256 1.13 -6.48 -2.50
C LEU A 256 0.83 -6.38 -4.00
N ILE A 257 1.63 -7.02 -4.84
CA ILE A 257 1.38 -7.06 -6.28
C ILE A 257 1.97 -8.34 -6.89
N GLY A 258 1.22 -9.02 -7.75
CA GLY A 258 1.65 -10.25 -8.40
C GLY A 258 0.99 -10.51 -9.75
N GLU A 259 1.71 -11.22 -10.61
CA GLU A 259 1.28 -11.70 -11.93
C GLU A 259 1.36 -13.23 -11.98
N ARG A 260 0.58 -13.83 -12.89
CA ARG A 260 0.58 -15.28 -13.15
C ARG A 260 1.71 -15.72 -14.08
#